data_AF-A0AAD8K6Q1-F1
#
_entry.id   AF-A0AAD8K6Q1-F1
#
_cell.length_a   1.000
_cell.length_b   1.000
_cell.length_c   1.000
_cell.angle_alpha   90.00
_cell.angle_beta   90.00
_cell.angle_gamma   90.00
#
_symmetry.space_group_name_H-M   'P 1'
#
loop_
_entity.id
_entity.type
_entity.pdbx_description
1 polymer ?
#
loop_
_entity_poly.entity_id
_entity_poly.type
_entity_poly.pdbx_seq_one_letter_code
_entity_poly.pdbx_strand_id
1 'polypeptide(L)'
;MSFNLRQGLFSFQNLNAITLIIILAASGMVSFQHIAFVFFCFFYIFFLANFSFPTLSTNPEPPIFTTTQQRILTIYVSFAALIGLILPVAYIVHGALKDDDDDKGGAKAASPHVFLLASQVLMEGVTFYGGFSLPIRVFVPVVYNAVRMYAILDWLMSELVMKGRNRVTVGISLAMVNLVFWGFNLFGFLLPVYLPKAFKNYYADKDKDL
;
A
#
# COMPACT_ATOMS: atom_id res chain seq x y z
N MET A 1 -18.29 -21.26 -5.27
CA MET A 1 -17.05 -20.67 -4.71
C MET A 1 -17.45 -19.70 -3.60
N SER A 2 -17.42 -20.11 -2.33
CA SER A 2 -17.76 -19.22 -1.22
C SER A 2 -16.51 -18.45 -0.79
N PHE A 3 -16.39 -17.19 -1.21
CA PHE A 3 -15.35 -16.30 -0.74
C PHE A 3 -15.53 -16.06 0.77
N ASN A 4 -14.54 -16.41 1.60
CA ASN A 4 -14.54 -16.11 3.04
C ASN A 4 -14.12 -14.64 3.32
N LEU A 5 -14.56 -13.71 2.47
CA LEU A 5 -14.29 -12.27 2.58
C LEU A 5 -14.68 -11.71 3.96
N ARG A 6 -15.73 -12.27 4.58
CA ARG A 6 -16.22 -11.82 5.89
C ARG A 6 -15.15 -11.94 6.98
N GLN A 7 -14.45 -13.06 7.12
CA GLN A 7 -13.45 -13.22 8.20
C GLN A 7 -12.23 -12.30 8.01
N GLY A 8 -11.88 -11.98 6.76
CA GLY A 8 -10.74 -11.15 6.42
C GLY A 8 -10.96 -9.65 6.56
N LEU A 9 -12.09 -9.15 6.05
CA LEU A 9 -12.44 -7.72 6.11
C LEU A 9 -12.61 -7.22 7.55
N PHE A 10 -13.06 -8.09 8.46
CA PHE A 10 -13.19 -7.76 9.88
C PHE A 10 -11.89 -7.90 10.68
N SER A 11 -10.74 -8.17 10.03
CA SER A 11 -9.45 -8.06 10.71
C SER A 11 -9.23 -6.63 11.22
N PHE A 12 -8.67 -6.50 12.42
CA PHE A 12 -8.38 -5.20 13.05
C PHE A 12 -7.60 -4.25 12.12
N GLN A 13 -6.67 -4.80 11.33
CA GLN A 13 -5.89 -4.02 10.37
C GLN A 13 -6.75 -3.48 9.22
N ASN A 14 -7.64 -4.30 8.67
CA ASN A 14 -8.53 -3.90 7.57
C ASN A 14 -9.59 -2.89 8.04
N LEU A 15 -10.11 -3.04 9.26
CA LEU A 15 -11.02 -2.08 9.85
C LEU A 15 -10.36 -0.71 10.09
N ASN A 16 -9.13 -0.70 10.60
CA ASN A 16 -8.35 0.54 10.76
C ASN A 16 -8.04 1.17 9.40
N ALA A 17 -7.70 0.36 8.39
CA ALA A 17 -7.45 0.83 7.04
C ALA A 17 -8.72 1.47 6.42
N ILE A 18 -9.88 0.81 6.51
CA ILE A 18 -11.16 1.36 6.04
C ILE A 18 -11.47 2.69 6.75
N THR A 19 -11.27 2.74 8.07
CA THR A 19 -11.51 3.95 8.85
C THR A 19 -10.63 5.10 8.38
N LEU A 20 -9.34 4.87 8.17
CA LEU A 20 -8.42 5.88 7.63
C LEU A 20 -8.81 6.32 6.21
N ILE A 21 -9.19 5.39 5.33
CA ILE A 21 -9.65 5.70 3.97
C ILE A 21 -10.85 6.63 4.02
N ILE A 22 -11.87 6.32 4.83
CA ILE A 22 -13.09 7.13 4.94
C ILE A 22 -12.77 8.52 5.50
N ILE A 23 -12.00 8.60 6.59
CA ILE A 23 -11.65 9.88 7.22
C ILE A 23 -10.88 10.77 6.25
N LEU A 24 -9.86 10.24 5.57
CA LEU A 24 -9.02 11.00 4.65
C LEU A 24 -9.75 11.37 3.35
N ALA A 25 -10.65 10.52 2.86
CA ALA A 25 -11.48 10.84 1.71
C ALA A 25 -12.51 11.93 2.05
N ALA A 26 -13.12 11.85 3.24
CA ALA A 26 -14.12 12.81 3.70
C ALA A 26 -13.51 14.17 4.12
N SER A 27 -12.25 14.21 4.54
CA SER A 27 -11.59 15.45 4.98
C SER A 27 -11.25 16.42 3.85
N GLY A 28 -11.34 15.99 2.58
CA GLY A 28 -10.94 16.80 1.42
C GLY A 28 -9.41 16.99 1.29
N MET A 29 -8.62 16.27 2.10
CA MET A 29 -7.15 16.33 2.05
C MET A 29 -6.55 15.47 0.94
N VAL A 30 -7.33 14.56 0.36
CA VAL A 30 -6.92 13.68 -0.73
C VAL A 30 -7.51 14.18 -2.05
N SER A 31 -6.69 14.23 -3.10
CA SER A 31 -7.17 14.64 -4.43
C SER A 31 -8.12 13.61 -5.03
N PHE A 32 -9.06 14.07 -5.87
CA PHE A 32 -9.99 13.20 -6.58
C PHE A 32 -9.26 12.14 -7.43
N GLN A 33 -8.07 12.44 -7.95
CA GLN A 33 -7.28 11.51 -8.76
C GLN A 33 -6.91 10.24 -7.97
N HIS A 34 -6.54 10.36 -6.70
CA HIS A 34 -6.20 9.20 -5.87
C HIS A 34 -7.44 8.37 -5.52
N ILE A 35 -8.59 9.02 -5.25
CA ILE A 35 -9.86 8.34 -5.00
C ILE A 35 -10.30 7.56 -6.25
N ALA A 36 -10.27 8.22 -7.41
CA ALA A 36 -10.59 7.60 -8.70
C ALA A 36 -9.65 6.42 -8.98
N PHE A 37 -8.34 6.57 -8.73
CA PHE A 37 -7.37 5.49 -8.86
C PHE A 37 -7.76 4.28 -8.01
N VAL A 38 -8.07 4.46 -6.72
CA VAL A 38 -8.47 3.34 -5.83
C VAL A 38 -9.73 2.65 -6.36
N PHE A 39 -10.72 3.44 -6.78
CA PHE A 39 -11.96 2.91 -7.36
C PHE A 39 -11.71 2.09 -8.63
N PHE A 40 -10.99 2.63 -9.61
CA PHE A 40 -10.70 1.90 -10.85
C PHE A 40 -9.77 0.71 -10.64
N CYS A 41 -8.76 0.85 -9.77
CA CYS A 41 -7.84 -0.23 -9.42
C CYS A 41 -8.57 -1.41 -8.76
N PHE A 42 -9.56 -1.14 -7.91
CA PHE A 42 -10.44 -2.15 -7.35
C PHE A 42 -11.06 -3.02 -8.46
N PHE A 43 -11.83 -2.42 -9.38
CA PHE A 43 -12.47 -3.18 -10.47
C PHE A 43 -11.46 -3.86 -11.39
N TYR A 44 -10.34 -3.20 -11.67
CA TYR A 44 -9.31 -3.76 -12.54
C TYR A 44 -8.65 -5.01 -11.93
N ILE A 45 -8.45 -5.04 -10.62
CA ILE A 45 -7.94 -6.23 -9.91
C ILE A 45 -8.91 -7.41 -10.06
N PHE A 46 -10.22 -7.18 -9.92
CA PHE A 46 -11.22 -8.23 -10.17
C PHE A 46 -11.23 -8.66 -11.64
N PHE A 47 -11.10 -7.73 -12.58
CA PHE A 47 -10.99 -8.06 -14.00
C PHE A 47 -9.80 -8.97 -14.26
N LEU A 48 -8.59 -8.59 -13.82
CA LEU A 48 -7.40 -9.40 -13.99
C LEU A 48 -7.51 -10.77 -13.32
N ALA A 49 -8.12 -10.83 -12.13
CA ALA A 49 -8.31 -12.08 -11.40
C ALA A 49 -9.24 -13.07 -12.12
N ASN A 50 -10.21 -12.60 -12.90
CA ASN A 50 -11.13 -13.48 -13.63
C ASN A 50 -10.63 -13.82 -15.03
N PHE A 51 -9.96 -12.87 -15.71
CA PHE A 51 -9.63 -13.02 -17.13
C PHE A 51 -8.17 -13.37 -17.41
N SER A 52 -7.22 -12.87 -16.61
CA SER A 52 -5.78 -13.04 -16.87
C SER A 52 -5.13 -14.06 -15.94
N PHE A 53 -5.48 -14.02 -14.66
CA PHE A 53 -4.89 -14.88 -13.62
C PHE A 53 -5.97 -15.55 -12.75
N PRO A 54 -6.83 -16.41 -13.34
CA PRO A 54 -7.81 -17.18 -12.58
C PRO A 54 -7.14 -18.02 -11.50
N THR A 55 -7.82 -18.22 -10.37
CA THR A 55 -7.32 -19.12 -9.31
C THR A 55 -7.30 -20.56 -9.84
N LEU A 56 -6.11 -21.12 -10.02
CA LEU A 56 -5.90 -22.44 -10.64
C LEU A 56 -6.12 -23.60 -9.66
N SER A 57 -5.72 -23.43 -8.39
CA SER A 57 -5.82 -24.48 -7.38
C SER A 57 -6.59 -24.02 -6.14
N THR A 58 -7.40 -24.93 -5.59
CA THR A 58 -8.08 -24.75 -4.30
C THR A 58 -7.20 -25.09 -3.10
N ASN A 59 -6.02 -25.66 -3.34
CA ASN A 59 -5.08 -25.98 -2.28
C ASN A 59 -4.36 -24.71 -1.81
N PRO A 60 -4.11 -24.57 -0.49
CA PRO A 60 -3.32 -23.45 0.02
C PRO A 60 -1.94 -23.46 -0.66
N GLU A 61 -1.63 -22.39 -1.39
CA GLU A 61 -0.31 -22.25 -1.98
C GLU A 61 0.77 -22.33 -0.88
N PRO A 62 1.85 -23.09 -1.10
CA PRO A 62 2.90 -23.22 -0.11
C PRO A 62 3.53 -21.85 0.17
N PRO A 63 4.01 -21.60 1.40
CA PRO A 63 4.64 -20.34 1.74
C PRO A 63 5.81 -20.04 0.80
N ILE A 64 5.78 -18.85 0.19
CA ILE A 64 6.78 -18.41 -0.80
C ILE A 64 8.16 -18.25 -0.15
N PHE A 65 8.18 -17.94 1.15
CA PHE A 65 9.38 -17.67 1.93
C PHE A 65 9.56 -18.72 3.02
N THR A 66 10.81 -19.08 3.31
CA THR A 66 11.16 -20.00 4.40
C THR A 66 10.84 -19.36 5.77
N THR A 67 10.74 -20.17 6.84
CA THR A 67 10.43 -19.68 8.19
C THR A 67 11.34 -18.54 8.66
N THR A 68 12.64 -18.59 8.32
CA THR A 68 13.60 -17.52 8.63
C THR A 68 13.30 -16.24 7.84
N GLN A 69 13.02 -16.38 6.55
CA GLN A 69 12.65 -15.24 5.69
C GLN A 69 11.32 -14.60 6.12
N GLN A 70 10.37 -15.40 6.60
CA GLN A 70 9.11 -14.90 7.17
C GLN A 70 9.35 -14.02 8.39
N ARG A 71 10.25 -14.40 9.31
CA ARG A 71 10.58 -13.55 10.48
C ARG A 71 11.18 -12.21 10.06
N ILE A 72 12.10 -12.23 9.10
CA ILE A 72 12.71 -11.01 8.55
C ILE A 72 11.63 -10.14 7.90
N LEU A 73 10.73 -10.75 7.12
CA LEU A 73 9.62 -10.05 6.50
C LEU A 73 8.67 -9.44 7.53
N THR A 74 8.35 -10.13 8.62
CA THR A 74 7.53 -9.60 9.72
C THR A 74 8.17 -8.39 10.39
N ILE A 75 9.47 -8.44 10.64
CA ILE A 75 10.23 -7.30 11.19
C ILE A 75 10.18 -6.15 10.19
N TYR A 76 10.48 -6.41 8.93
CA TYR A 76 10.45 -5.42 7.85
C TYR A 76 9.07 -4.75 7.71
N VAL A 77 7.99 -5.53 7.73
CA VAL A 77 6.61 -5.03 7.64
C VAL A 77 6.24 -4.21 8.88
N SER A 78 6.72 -4.60 10.06
CA SER A 78 6.53 -3.80 11.29
C SER A 78 7.20 -2.42 11.16
N PHE A 79 8.44 -2.35 10.67
CA PHE A 79 9.11 -1.09 10.38
C PHE A 79 8.40 -0.29 9.28
N ALA A 80 7.91 -0.97 8.23
CA ALA A 80 7.14 -0.34 7.16
C ALA A 80 5.86 0.33 7.70
N ALA A 81 5.15 -0.35 8.60
CA ALA A 81 3.95 0.20 9.23
C ALA A 81 4.27 1.42 10.10
N LEU A 82 5.38 1.40 10.85
CA LEU A 82 5.80 2.55 11.63
C LEU A 82 6.12 3.76 10.73
N ILE A 83 6.94 3.56 9.70
CA ILE A 83 7.45 4.62 8.82
C ILE A 83 6.37 5.16 7.88
N GLY A 84 5.56 4.28 7.28
CA GLY A 84 4.59 4.64 6.25
C GLY A 84 3.18 4.90 6.75
N LEU A 85 2.84 4.48 7.96
CA LEU A 85 1.48 4.65 8.50
C LEU A 85 1.49 5.44 9.80
N ILE A 86 2.14 4.95 10.86
CA ILE A 86 2.01 5.54 12.20
C ILE A 86 2.59 6.96 12.24
N LEU A 87 3.84 7.15 11.80
CA LEU A 87 4.48 8.47 11.83
C LEU A 87 3.77 9.48 10.91
N PRO A 88 3.40 9.14 9.65
CA PRO A 88 2.64 10.05 8.80
C PRO A 88 1.23 10.36 9.32
N VAL A 89 0.52 9.40 9.93
CA VAL A 89 -0.78 9.67 10.56
C VAL A 89 -0.63 10.65 11.72
N ALA A 90 0.36 10.45 12.60
CA ALA A 90 0.62 11.39 13.69
C ALA A 90 0.94 12.79 13.15
N TYR A 91 1.74 12.87 12.09
CA TYR A 91 2.07 14.12 11.41
C TYR A 91 0.83 14.83 10.83
N ILE A 92 -0.07 14.09 10.17
CA ILE A 92 -1.34 14.61 9.62
C ILE A 92 -2.26 15.11 10.74
N VAL A 93 -2.45 14.32 11.80
CA VAL A 93 -3.30 14.69 12.94
C VAL A 93 -2.75 15.95 13.61
N HIS A 94 -1.45 16.02 13.83
CA HIS A 94 -0.80 17.19 14.42
C HIS A 94 -0.99 18.45 13.56
N GLY A 95 -0.84 18.35 12.24
CA GLY A 95 -1.08 19.49 11.34
C GLY A 95 -2.55 19.87 11.21
N ALA A 96 -3.48 18.91 11.33
CA ALA A 96 -4.92 19.17 11.30
C ALA A 96 -5.44 19.87 12.57
N LEU A 97 -4.79 19.65 13.72
CA LEU A 97 -5.16 20.26 15.00
C LEU A 97 -4.57 21.65 15.23
N LYS A 98 -3.56 22.03 14.45
CA LYS A 98 -2.92 23.35 14.55
C LYS A 98 -3.59 24.36 13.63
N ASP A 99 -3.64 25.61 14.08
CA ASP A 99 -4.25 26.70 13.31
C ASP A 99 -3.33 27.30 12.24
N ASP A 100 -2.04 26.96 12.25
CA ASP A 100 -1.04 27.47 11.31
C ASP A 100 -1.23 26.88 9.91
N ASP A 101 -1.39 27.75 8.90
CA ASP A 101 -1.65 27.38 7.51
C ASP A 101 -0.51 26.54 6.91
N ASP A 102 0.71 26.77 7.40
CA ASP A 102 1.90 26.02 7.01
C ASP A 102 1.83 24.54 7.45
N ASP A 103 1.37 24.27 8.68
CA ASP A 103 1.27 22.91 9.22
C ASP A 103 0.08 22.16 8.59
N LYS A 104 -0.99 22.87 8.22
CA LYS A 104 -2.12 22.32 7.44
C LYS A 104 -1.71 21.91 6.03
N GLY A 105 -0.87 22.71 5.37
CA GLY A 105 -0.38 22.41 4.02
C GLY A 105 0.45 21.13 3.97
N GLY A 106 1.35 20.95 4.94
CA GLY A 106 2.14 19.71 5.06
C GLY A 106 1.28 18.48 5.34
N ALA A 107 0.31 18.58 6.26
CA ALA A 107 -0.64 17.50 6.53
C ALA A 107 -1.48 17.12 5.30
N LYS A 108 -1.93 18.11 4.52
CA LYS A 108 -2.62 17.88 3.25
C LYS A 108 -1.74 17.17 2.24
N ALA A 109 -0.47 17.56 2.13
CA ALA A 109 0.48 16.95 1.21
C ALA A 109 0.83 15.50 1.59
N ALA A 110 0.89 15.17 2.88
CA ALA A 110 1.13 13.82 3.37
C ALA A 110 -0.09 12.87 3.25
N SER A 111 -1.31 13.42 3.18
CA SER A 111 -2.56 12.64 3.24
C SER A 111 -2.74 11.63 2.09
N PRO A 112 -2.46 11.98 0.82
CA PRO A 112 -2.48 11.01 -0.28
C PRO A 112 -1.63 9.77 -0.05
N HIS A 113 -0.44 9.91 0.54
CA HIS A 113 0.45 8.80 0.83
C HIS A 113 -0.21 7.79 1.79
N VAL A 114 -0.76 8.29 2.90
CA VAL A 114 -1.43 7.45 3.92
C VAL A 114 -2.70 6.83 3.36
N PHE A 115 -3.49 7.59 2.61
CA PHE A 115 -4.69 7.09 1.94
C PHE A 115 -4.40 5.92 1.00
N LEU A 116 -3.34 6.04 0.18
CA LEU A 116 -2.93 4.98 -0.74
C LEU A 116 -2.39 3.75 0.00
N LEU A 117 -1.63 3.93 1.08
CA LEU A 117 -1.14 2.81 1.89
C LEU A 117 -2.28 2.07 2.60
N ALA A 118 -3.24 2.80 3.19
CA ALA A 118 -4.42 2.19 3.81
C ALA A 118 -5.26 1.42 2.76
N SER A 119 -5.45 2.01 1.57
CA SER A 119 -6.15 1.35 0.45
C SER A 119 -5.43 0.09 -0.03
N GLN A 120 -4.09 0.10 -0.04
CA GLN A 120 -3.29 -1.08 -0.34
C GLN A 120 -3.52 -2.18 0.69
N VAL A 121 -3.45 -1.87 1.99
CA VAL A 121 -3.66 -2.85 3.08
C VAL A 121 -5.05 -3.51 2.95
N LEU A 122 -6.08 -2.71 2.68
CA LEU A 122 -7.43 -3.22 2.43
C LEU A 122 -7.46 -4.17 1.22
N MET A 123 -6.85 -3.79 0.10
CA MET A 123 -6.83 -4.61 -1.12
C MET A 123 -5.99 -5.89 -0.98
N GLU A 124 -4.92 -5.86 -0.21
CA GLU A 124 -4.17 -7.05 0.18
C GLU A 124 -5.04 -8.00 1.01
N GLY A 125 -5.83 -7.46 1.95
CA GLY A 125 -6.86 -8.22 2.66
C GLY A 125 -7.88 -8.86 1.71
N VAL A 126 -8.47 -8.07 0.80
CA VAL A 126 -9.47 -8.55 -0.16
C VAL A 126 -8.91 -9.68 -1.02
N THR A 127 -7.71 -9.54 -1.56
CA THR A 127 -7.09 -10.54 -2.44
C THR A 127 -6.62 -11.78 -1.69
N PHE A 128 -6.10 -11.63 -0.48
CA PHE A 128 -5.66 -12.75 0.35
C PHE A 128 -6.84 -13.62 0.80
N TYR A 129 -7.84 -13.01 1.45
CA TYR A 129 -9.00 -13.75 1.97
C TYR A 129 -10.01 -14.12 0.88
N GLY A 130 -9.98 -13.41 -0.24
CA GLY A 130 -10.72 -13.77 -1.45
C GLY A 130 -10.11 -14.96 -2.20
N GLY A 131 -8.96 -15.50 -1.79
CA GLY A 131 -8.36 -16.65 -2.47
C GLY A 131 -7.90 -16.33 -3.90
N PHE A 132 -7.49 -15.09 -4.16
CA PHE A 132 -7.00 -14.68 -5.47
C PHE A 132 -5.67 -15.36 -5.74
N SER A 133 -5.34 -15.54 -7.02
CA SER A 133 -4.04 -16.09 -7.44
C SER A 133 -2.86 -15.21 -7.01
N LEU A 134 -1.69 -15.82 -6.88
CA LEU A 134 -0.49 -15.13 -6.43
C LEU A 134 -0.08 -13.91 -7.27
N PRO A 135 -0.16 -13.93 -8.62
CA PRO A 135 0.16 -12.76 -9.44
C PRO A 135 -0.72 -11.56 -9.08
N ILE A 136 -2.01 -11.78 -8.80
CA ILE A 136 -2.92 -10.70 -8.41
C ILE A 136 -2.58 -10.16 -7.02
N ARG A 137 -2.26 -11.05 -6.06
CA ARG A 137 -1.84 -10.62 -4.71
C ARG A 137 -0.58 -9.77 -4.73
N VAL A 138 0.38 -10.07 -5.61
CA VAL A 138 1.61 -9.26 -5.75
C VAL A 138 1.38 -8.00 -6.59
N PHE A 139 0.43 -8.03 -7.53
CA PHE A 139 0.07 -6.86 -8.32
C PHE A 139 -0.44 -5.70 -7.44
N VAL A 140 -1.21 -6.00 -6.38
CA VAL A 140 -1.72 -4.99 -5.44
C VAL A 140 -0.58 -4.10 -4.88
N PRO A 141 0.38 -4.61 -4.09
CA PRO A 141 1.44 -3.78 -3.53
C PRO A 141 2.30 -3.11 -4.59
N VAL A 142 2.47 -3.70 -5.78
CA VAL A 142 3.24 -3.09 -6.88
C VAL A 142 2.56 -1.83 -7.40
N VAL A 143 1.28 -1.92 -7.76
CA VAL A 143 0.54 -0.80 -8.37
C VAL A 143 0.29 0.32 -7.36
N TYR A 144 -0.03 -0.03 -6.11
CA TYR A 144 -0.16 0.95 -5.05
C TYR A 144 1.17 1.62 -4.69
N ASN A 145 2.29 0.88 -4.62
CA ASN A 145 3.61 1.51 -4.43
C ASN A 145 3.95 2.48 -5.56
N ALA A 146 3.70 2.10 -6.81
CA ALA A 146 4.04 2.92 -7.97
C ALA A 146 3.34 4.28 -7.91
N VAL A 147 2.04 4.32 -7.63
CA VAL A 147 1.30 5.58 -7.46
C VAL A 147 1.70 6.30 -6.17
N ARG A 148 2.00 5.57 -5.09
CA ARG A 148 2.47 6.15 -3.84
C ARG A 148 3.83 6.85 -3.98
N MET A 149 4.71 6.42 -4.89
CA MET A 149 5.97 7.12 -5.17
C MET A 149 5.72 8.55 -5.62
N TYR A 150 4.74 8.74 -6.52
CA TYR A 150 4.34 10.06 -6.95
C TYR A 150 3.78 10.90 -5.79
N ALA A 151 2.91 10.32 -4.97
CA ALA A 151 2.33 11.02 -3.81
C ALA A 151 3.40 11.45 -2.78
N ILE A 152 4.41 10.62 -2.52
CA ILE A 152 5.52 10.98 -1.60
C ILE A 152 6.40 12.06 -2.20
N LEU A 153 6.69 11.99 -3.51
CA LEU A 153 7.46 13.03 -4.19
C LEU A 153 6.74 14.37 -4.14
N ASP A 154 5.43 14.39 -4.39
CA ASP A 154 4.61 15.60 -4.30
C ASP A 154 4.61 16.17 -2.86
N TRP A 155 4.52 15.30 -1.85
CA TRP A 155 4.66 15.71 -0.45
C TRP A 155 6.02 16.36 -0.18
N LEU A 156 7.11 15.68 -0.55
CA LEU A 156 8.46 16.19 -0.36
C LEU A 156 8.67 17.54 -1.05
N MET A 157 8.20 17.67 -2.29
CA MET A 157 8.33 18.91 -3.06
C MET A 157 7.52 20.05 -2.44
N SER A 158 6.30 19.75 -1.95
CA SER A 158 5.47 20.72 -1.23
C SER A 158 6.19 21.25 0.01
N GLU A 159 6.76 20.36 0.83
CA GLU A 159 7.53 20.74 2.02
C GLU A 159 8.75 21.61 1.69
N LEU A 160 9.51 21.24 0.66
CA LEU A 160 10.70 21.98 0.23
C LEU A 160 10.37 23.39 -0.29
N VAL A 161 9.22 23.54 -0.95
CA VAL A 161 8.72 24.85 -1.41
C VAL A 161 8.24 25.70 -0.24
N MET A 162 7.45 25.14 0.67
CA MET A 162 6.88 25.87 1.80
C MET A 162 7.94 26.30 2.83
N LYS A 163 8.85 25.39 3.19
CA LYS A 163 9.82 25.61 4.29
C LYS A 163 11.20 26.08 3.81
N GLY A 164 11.43 26.02 2.50
CA GLY A 164 12.69 26.35 1.85
C GLY A 164 13.71 25.22 1.94
N ARG A 165 14.45 24.99 0.84
CA ARG A 165 15.39 23.86 0.67
C ARG A 165 16.52 23.78 1.71
N ASN A 166 16.84 24.90 2.37
CA ASN A 166 17.94 24.98 3.33
C ASN A 166 17.51 24.65 4.78
N ARG A 167 16.23 24.36 5.02
CA ARG A 167 15.71 24.02 6.35
C ARG A 167 15.22 22.58 6.33
N VAL A 168 15.80 21.73 7.17
CA VAL A 168 15.32 20.36 7.38
C VAL A 168 14.21 20.39 8.42
N THR A 169 12.98 20.10 8.01
CA THR A 169 11.82 19.97 8.90
C THR A 169 11.46 18.50 9.12
N VAL A 170 10.59 18.25 10.10
CA VAL A 170 10.03 16.91 10.35
C VAL A 170 9.31 16.38 9.10
N GLY A 171 8.55 17.22 8.40
CA GLY A 171 7.86 16.85 7.16
C GLY A 171 8.81 16.42 6.05
N ILE A 172 9.86 17.21 5.76
CA ILE A 172 10.90 16.87 4.78
C ILE A 172 11.58 15.54 5.14
N SER A 173 11.95 15.37 6.41
CA SER A 173 12.64 14.17 6.88
C SER A 173 11.75 12.95 6.73
N LEU A 174 10.48 13.07 7.10
CA LEU A 174 9.52 11.97 7.04
C LEU A 174 9.15 11.60 5.60
N ALA A 175 8.99 12.58 4.71
CA ALA A 175 8.78 12.36 3.28
C ALA A 175 9.99 11.68 2.63
N MET A 176 11.21 12.14 2.92
CA MET A 176 12.46 11.53 2.44
C MET A 176 12.62 10.08 2.88
N VAL A 177 12.42 9.78 4.16
CA VAL A 177 12.51 8.41 4.68
C VAL A 177 11.48 7.51 4.01
N ASN A 178 10.24 7.99 3.83
CA ASN A 178 9.22 7.25 3.09
C ASN A 178 9.60 7.02 1.63
N LEU A 179 10.16 8.02 0.96
CA LEU A 179 10.56 7.91 -0.44
C LEU A 179 11.64 6.84 -0.62
N VAL A 180 12.66 6.85 0.23
CA VAL A 180 13.74 5.86 0.19
C VAL A 180 13.23 4.47 0.55
N PHE A 181 12.45 4.34 1.63
CA PHE A 181 11.97 3.06 2.11
C PHE A 181 11.06 2.38 1.09
N TRP A 182 10.05 3.11 0.60
CA TRP A 182 9.07 2.56 -0.36
C TRP A 182 9.66 2.48 -1.79
N GLY A 183 10.62 3.34 -2.13
CA GLY A 183 11.40 3.21 -3.36
C GLY A 183 12.22 1.92 -3.38
N PHE A 184 12.93 1.62 -2.29
CA PHE A 184 13.61 0.33 -2.12
C PHE A 184 12.62 -0.84 -2.12
N ASN A 185 11.47 -0.71 -1.46
CA ASN A 185 10.42 -1.73 -1.48
C ASN A 185 9.98 -2.05 -2.91
N LEU A 186 9.70 -1.04 -3.73
CA LEU A 186 9.25 -1.21 -5.10
C LEU A 186 10.35 -1.75 -6.02
N PHE A 187 11.47 -1.04 -6.10
CA PHE A 187 12.52 -1.31 -7.08
C PHE A 187 13.56 -2.35 -6.63
N GLY A 188 13.73 -2.55 -5.32
CA GLY A 188 14.68 -3.49 -4.75
C GLY A 188 14.06 -4.84 -4.37
N PHE A 189 12.77 -4.89 -4.05
CA PHE A 189 12.10 -6.10 -3.58
C PHE A 189 10.92 -6.55 -4.44
N LEU A 190 9.89 -5.71 -4.60
CA LEU A 190 8.65 -6.12 -5.28
C LEU A 190 8.87 -6.49 -6.74
N LEU A 191 9.47 -5.58 -7.52
CA LEU A 191 9.69 -5.79 -8.95
C LEU A 191 10.76 -6.85 -9.27
N PRO A 192 11.96 -6.83 -8.66
CA PRO A 192 13.01 -7.78 -9.05
C PRO A 192 12.89 -9.17 -8.40
N VAL A 193 12.25 -9.29 -7.23
CA VAL A 193 12.25 -10.54 -6.45
C VAL A 193 10.85 -11.11 -6.31
N TYR A 194 9.91 -10.34 -5.78
CA TYR A 194 8.61 -10.92 -5.40
C TYR A 194 7.74 -11.22 -6.62
N LEU A 195 7.67 -10.29 -7.57
CA LEU A 195 6.87 -10.42 -8.78
C LEU A 195 7.33 -11.60 -9.66
N PRO A 196 8.62 -11.78 -10.01
CA PRO A 196 9.04 -12.92 -10.82
C PRO A 196 8.78 -14.26 -10.13
N LYS A 197 8.98 -14.33 -8.81
CA LYS A 197 8.70 -15.53 -8.03
C LYS A 197 7.22 -15.90 -8.01
N ALA A 198 6.35 -14.90 -7.92
CA ALA A 198 4.91 -15.07 -8.01
C ALA A 198 4.46 -15.65 -9.36
N PHE A 199 4.96 -15.07 -10.46
CA PHE A 199 4.66 -15.57 -11.80
C PHE A 199 5.20 -16.99 -12.03
N LYS A 200 6.44 -17.27 -11.61
CA LYS A 200 7.04 -18.60 -11.75
C LYS A 200 6.21 -19.66 -11.02
N ASN A 201 5.77 -19.39 -9.80
CA ASN A 201 4.95 -20.33 -9.03
C ASN A 201 3.59 -20.56 -9.70
N TYR A 202 2.93 -19.49 -10.12
CA TYR A 202 1.61 -19.58 -10.76
C TYR A 202 1.63 -20.43 -12.04
N TYR A 203 2.62 -20.22 -12.92
CA TYR A 203 2.72 -21.00 -14.15
C TYR A 203 3.20 -22.44 -13.90
N ALA A 204 4.06 -22.67 -12.90
CA ALA A 204 4.51 -24.02 -12.56
C ALA A 204 3.40 -24.91 -11.98
N ASP A 205 2.38 -24.33 -11.34
CA ASP A 205 1.20 -25.09 -10.90
C ASP A 205 0.27 -25.42 -12.07
N LYS A 206 0.12 -24.52 -13.04
CA LYS A 206 -0.64 -24.79 -14.27
C LYS A 206 -0.11 -26.02 -15.02
N ASP A 207 1.22 -26.20 -15.05
CA ASP A 207 1.87 -27.32 -15.73
C ASP A 207 1.69 -28.67 -15.00
N LYS A 208 1.29 -28.67 -13.72
CA LYS A 208 1.04 -29.90 -12.94
C LYS A 208 -0.40 -30.41 -13.09
N ASP A 209 -1.31 -29.54 -13.48
CA ASP A 209 -2.74 -29.85 -13.67
C ASP A 209 -3.07 -30.22 -15.14
N LEU A 210 -2.06 -30.26 -16.03
CA LEU A 210 -2.11 -30.74 -17.42
C LEU A 210 -1.58 -32.17 -17.54
#